data_AF-A0AAD5A4P4-F1
#
_entry.id   AF-A0AAD5A4P4-F1
#
_cell.length_a   1.000
_cell.length_b   1.000
_cell.length_c   1.000
_cell.angle_alpha   90.00
_cell.angle_beta   90.00
_cell.angle_gamma   90.00
#
_symmetry.space_group_name_H-M   'P 1'
#
loop_
_entity.id
_entity.type
_entity.pdbx_description
1 polymer ?
#
loop_
_entity_poly.entity_id
_entity_poly.type
_entity_poly.pdbx_seq_one_letter_code
_entity_poly.pdbx_strand_id
1 'polypeptide(L)'
;MCLQQSGEEAHMGVKSAPPPNPRFQQLMKSLKDLLAQRPGGISLNEALRSCPLLSDPEMLKDHPSVRHLLMSFPQILYLQGFSVQTRLFPASSNS
;
A
#
# COMPACT_ATOMS: atom_id res chain seq x y z
N MET A 1 42.42 -37.38 -2.51
CA MET A 1 41.15 -37.60 -3.24
C MET A 1 40.26 -36.39 -2.97
N CYS A 2 40.46 -35.30 -3.70
CA CYS A 2 39.58 -34.15 -3.68
C CYS A 2 38.65 -34.26 -4.88
N LEU A 3 37.34 -34.32 -4.65
CA LEU A 3 36.36 -34.04 -5.69
C LEU A 3 35.25 -33.16 -5.12
N GLN A 4 35.09 -32.03 -5.79
CA GLN A 4 34.01 -31.05 -5.68
C GLN A 4 32.64 -31.69 -5.92
N GLN A 5 31.63 -31.20 -5.19
CA GLN A 5 30.38 -30.65 -5.74
C GLN A 5 29.47 -30.22 -4.60
N SER A 6 29.21 -28.92 -4.51
CA SER A 6 27.89 -28.35 -4.18
C SER A 6 27.99 -26.86 -4.46
N GLY A 7 27.52 -26.47 -5.64
CA GLY A 7 27.11 -25.10 -5.87
C GLY A 7 25.78 -24.87 -5.15
N GLU A 8 25.78 -23.98 -4.17
CA GLU A 8 24.57 -23.38 -3.62
C GLU A 8 24.60 -21.89 -3.97
N GLU A 9 24.48 -21.64 -5.26
CA GLU A 9 24.13 -20.33 -5.79
C GLU A 9 22.59 -20.22 -5.80
N ALA A 10 22.08 -19.08 -5.33
CA ALA A 10 20.68 -18.66 -5.34
C ALA A 10 19.74 -19.20 -4.24
N HIS A 11 20.00 -18.82 -2.98
CA HIS A 11 18.87 -18.40 -2.12
C HIS A 11 18.34 -17.04 -2.62
N MET A 12 17.62 -17.10 -3.75
CA MET A 12 16.73 -16.04 -4.16
C MET A 12 15.72 -15.86 -3.02
N GLY A 13 15.79 -14.72 -2.35
CA GLY A 13 14.90 -14.37 -1.25
C GLY A 13 13.46 -14.47 -1.72
N VAL A 14 12.81 -15.60 -1.43
CA VAL A 14 11.37 -15.64 -1.28
C VAL A 14 11.11 -14.82 -0.02
N LYS A 15 11.02 -13.50 -0.21
CA LYS A 15 10.18 -12.66 0.63
C LYS A 15 8.80 -13.26 0.49
N SER A 16 8.50 -14.29 1.30
CA SER A 16 7.16 -14.80 1.50
C SER A 16 6.33 -13.58 1.82
N ALA A 17 5.57 -13.11 0.83
CA ALA A 17 4.68 -12.00 1.02
C ALA A 17 3.84 -12.37 2.24
N PRO A 18 3.81 -11.54 3.30
CA PRO A 18 3.02 -11.84 4.47
C PRO A 18 1.60 -12.16 4.00
N PRO A 19 0.92 -13.15 4.62
CA PRO A 19 -0.41 -13.55 4.21
C PRO A 19 -1.28 -12.29 4.07
N PRO A 20 -2.08 -12.17 3.00
CA PRO A 20 -2.80 -10.94 2.70
C PRO A 20 -3.73 -10.67 3.88
N ASN A 21 -3.37 -9.70 4.71
CA ASN A 21 -4.18 -9.35 5.86
C ASN A 21 -5.56 -8.94 5.31
N PRO A 22 -6.66 -9.60 5.74
CA PRO A 22 -7.99 -9.31 5.21
C PRO A 22 -8.36 -7.82 5.39
N ARG A 23 -7.81 -7.16 6.41
CA ARG A 23 -7.95 -5.71 6.59
C ARG A 23 -7.26 -4.88 5.50
N PHE A 24 -6.10 -5.32 5.00
CA PHE A 24 -5.43 -4.68 3.87
C PHE A 24 -6.24 -4.80 2.58
N GLN A 25 -6.82 -5.97 2.32
CA GLN A 25 -7.73 -6.19 1.19
C GLN A 25 -8.97 -5.30 1.30
N GLN A 26 -9.57 -5.23 2.49
CA GLN A 26 -10.72 -4.37 2.76
C GLN A 26 -10.36 -2.88 2.61
N LEU A 27 -9.23 -2.44 3.15
CA LEU A 27 -8.74 -1.07 2.98
C LEU A 27 -8.55 -0.73 1.51
N MET A 28 -7.89 -1.60 0.74
CA MET A 28 -7.66 -1.41 -0.68
C MET A 28 -8.99 -1.27 -1.44
N LYS A 29 -9.98 -2.10 -1.11
CA LYS A 29 -11.32 -2.04 -1.70
C LYS A 29 -12.02 -0.72 -1.37
N SER A 30 -12.01 -0.32 -0.09
CA SER A 30 -12.62 0.94 0.35
C SER A 30 -11.96 2.17 -0.29
N LEU A 31 -10.63 2.17 -0.43
CA LEU A 31 -9.90 3.23 -1.12
C LEU A 31 -10.25 3.30 -2.61
N LYS A 32 -10.31 2.15 -3.29
CA LYS A 32 -10.73 2.08 -4.70
C LYS A 32 -12.14 2.64 -4.88
N ASP A 33 -13.08 2.22 -4.05
CA ASP A 33 -14.47 2.68 -4.12
C ASP A 33 -14.57 4.20 -3.89
N LEU A 34 -13.88 4.70 -2.87
CA LEU A 34 -13.85 6.13 -2.54
C LEU A 34 -13.25 6.98 -3.67
N LEU A 35 -12.14 6.53 -4.26
CA LEU A 35 -11.47 7.23 -5.36
C LEU A 35 -12.24 7.11 -6.68
N ALA A 36 -13.00 6.02 -6.88
CA ALA A 36 -13.90 5.88 -8.02
C ALA A 36 -15.04 6.92 -7.98
N GLN A 37 -15.55 7.22 -6.79
CA GLN A 37 -16.55 8.28 -6.59
C GLN A 37 -15.94 9.70 -6.69
N ARG A 38 -14.61 9.82 -6.56
CA ARG A 38 -13.88 11.11 -6.48
C ARG A 38 -12.69 11.14 -7.45
N PRO A 39 -12.93 11.16 -8.77
CA PRO A 39 -11.85 11.14 -9.77
C PRO A 39 -10.93 12.36 -9.70
N GLY A 40 -11.40 13.48 -9.14
CA GLY A 40 -10.60 14.70 -8.91
C GLY A 40 -9.62 14.62 -7.74
N GLY A 41 -9.53 13.45 -7.08
CA GLY A 41 -8.73 13.24 -5.88
C GLY A 41 -9.39 13.78 -4.62
N ILE A 42 -8.92 13.28 -3.48
CA ILE A 42 -9.40 13.61 -2.14
C ILE A 42 -8.23 14.01 -1.25
N SER A 43 -8.49 14.80 -0.22
CA SER A 43 -7.43 15.12 0.76
C SER A 43 -7.18 13.94 1.70
N LEU A 44 -5.97 13.80 2.22
CA LEU A 44 -5.63 12.74 3.19
C LEU A 44 -6.59 12.74 4.39
N ASN A 45 -6.95 13.92 4.90
CA ASN A 45 -7.92 14.04 5.99
C ASN A 45 -9.32 13.51 5.62
N GLU A 46 -9.74 13.69 4.38
CA GLU A 46 -11.02 13.17 3.89
C GLU A 46 -10.97 11.65 3.75
N ALA A 47 -9.86 11.12 3.21
CA ALA A 47 -9.61 9.69 3.16
C ALA A 47 -9.64 9.06 4.57
N LEU A 48 -9.03 9.71 5.56
CA LEU A 48 -9.05 9.26 6.97
C LEU A 48 -10.46 9.22 7.56
N ARG A 49 -11.29 10.21 7.23
CA ARG A 49 -12.69 10.25 7.69
C ARG A 49 -13.56 9.19 7.03
N SER A 50 -13.34 8.91 5.75
CA SER A 50 -14.09 7.91 4.99
C SER A 50 -13.60 6.47 5.22
N CYS A 51 -12.31 6.30 5.55
CA CYS A 51 -11.68 5.01 5.79
C CYS A 51 -10.96 5.03 7.14
N PRO A 52 -11.66 4.73 8.26
CA PRO A 52 -11.04 4.67 9.58
C PRO A 52 -9.92 3.62 9.68
N LEU A 53 -9.94 2.60 8.80
CA LEU A 53 -8.85 1.61 8.66
C LEU A 53 -7.49 2.22 8.33
N LEU A 54 -7.44 3.43 7.77
CA LEU A 54 -6.18 4.13 7.51
C LEU A 54 -5.49 4.63 8.79
N SER A 55 -6.28 4.94 9.82
CA SER A 55 -5.79 5.36 11.13
C SER A 55 -5.72 4.21 12.13
N ASP A 56 -6.04 2.98 11.70
CA ASP A 56 -6.01 1.81 12.56
C ASP A 56 -4.56 1.51 12.99
N PRO A 57 -4.26 1.45 14.30
CA PRO A 57 -2.91 1.26 14.78
C PRO A 57 -2.35 -0.11 14.39
N GLU A 58 -3.18 -1.14 14.19
CA GLU A 58 -2.71 -2.43 13.68
C GLU A 58 -2.28 -2.33 12.21
N MET A 59 -2.96 -1.51 11.40
CA MET A 59 -2.58 -1.23 10.02
C MET A 59 -1.30 -0.39 9.91
N LEU A 60 -1.04 0.48 10.90
CA LEU A 60 0.16 1.31 10.97
C LEU A 60 1.34 0.61 11.66
N LYS A 61 1.17 -0.62 12.15
CA LYS A 61 2.24 -1.35 12.86
C LYS A 61 3.52 -1.49 12.02
N ASP A 62 3.36 -1.72 10.73
CA ASP A 62 4.46 -1.88 9.76
C ASP A 62 4.75 -0.61 8.96
N HIS A 63 4.06 0.50 9.24
CA HIS A 63 4.18 1.74 8.48
C HIS A 63 4.32 2.97 9.39
N PRO A 64 5.37 3.80 9.23
CA PRO A 64 5.62 4.94 10.12
C PRO A 64 4.55 6.04 10.03
N SER A 65 3.68 6.00 9.03
CA SER A 65 2.54 6.91 8.90
C SER A 65 1.53 6.38 7.89
N VAL A 66 0.31 6.92 7.95
CA VAL A 66 -0.76 6.68 6.95
C VAL A 66 -0.27 6.94 5.54
N ARG A 67 0.56 7.98 5.35
CA ARG A 67 1.17 8.28 4.06
C ARG A 67 2.01 7.12 3.53
N HIS A 68 2.84 6.50 4.38
CA HIS A 68 3.66 5.35 4.00
C HIS A 68 2.82 4.09 3.74
N LEU A 69 1.76 3.88 4.51
CA LEU A 69 0.78 2.83 4.23
C LEU A 69 0.17 3.03 2.84
N LEU A 70 -0.30 4.24 2.53
CA LEU A 70 -0.89 4.58 1.23
C LEU A 70 0.13 4.44 0.08
N MET A 71 1.40 4.77 0.29
CA MET A 71 2.48 4.53 -0.68
C MET A 71 2.69 3.05 -1.00
N SER A 72 2.20 2.13 -0.17
CA SER A 72 2.27 0.69 -0.44
C SER A 72 1.24 0.22 -1.48
N PHE A 73 0.32 1.09 -1.91
CA PHE A 73 -0.71 0.77 -2.92
C PHE A 73 -0.61 1.63 -4.19
N PRO A 74 0.55 1.67 -4.88
CA PRO A 74 0.72 2.49 -6.09
C PRO A 74 -0.22 2.07 -7.24
N GLN A 75 -0.72 0.83 -7.21
CA GLN A 75 -1.64 0.30 -8.21
C GLN A 75 -3.08 0.81 -8.10
N ILE A 76 -3.46 1.45 -6.98
CA ILE A 76 -4.83 1.94 -6.76
C ILE A 76 -4.87 3.46 -6.65
N LEU A 77 -3.80 4.06 -6.13
CA LEU A 77 -3.73 5.48 -5.86
C LEU A 77 -2.30 5.99 -5.98
N TYR A 78 -2.18 7.29 -6.21
CA TYR A 78 -0.94 8.01 -5.99
C TYR A 78 -1.18 9.19 -5.06
N LEU A 79 -0.10 9.61 -4.40
CA LEU A 79 -0.13 10.71 -3.46
C LEU A 79 0.53 11.92 -4.10
N GLN A 80 -0.12 13.07 -4.01
CA GLN A 80 0.42 14.35 -4.47
C GLN A 80 0.45 15.34 -3.32
N GLY A 81 1.53 16.11 -3.20
CA GLY A 81 1.71 17.11 -2.15
C GLY A 81 2.52 16.63 -0.95
N PHE A 82 2.51 17.44 0.12
CA PHE A 82 3.35 17.24 1.31
C PHE A 82 2.53 17.35 2.60
N SER A 83 2.81 16.45 3.55
CA SER A 83 2.21 16.38 4.89
C SER A 83 0.68 16.52 4.87
N VAL A 84 0.12 17.56 5.50
CA VAL A 84 -1.33 17.78 5.64
C VAL A 84 -2.01 18.19 4.34
N GLN A 85 -1.24 18.65 3.35
CA GLN A 85 -1.74 18.97 2.01
C GLN A 85 -1.65 17.78 1.05
N THR A 86 -1.33 16.59 1.57
CA THR A 86 -1.31 15.36 0.76
C THR A 86 -2.71 15.08 0.24
N ARG A 87 -2.83 14.95 -1.08
CA ARG A 87 -4.03 14.49 -1.78
C ARG A 87 -3.79 13.11 -2.34
N LEU A 88 -4.82 12.28 -2.28
CA LEU A 88 -4.89 10.95 -2.85
C LEU A 88 -5.64 11.09 -4.17
N PHE A 89 -5.05 10.58 -5.23
CA PHE A 89 -5.68 10.50 -6.54
C PHE A 89 -5.81 9.03 -6.93
N PRO A 90 -6.85 8.65 -7.68
CA PRO A 90 -6.90 7.33 -8.29
C PRO A 90 -5.66 7.15 -9.17
N ALA A 91 -5.01 5.99 -9.06
CA ALA A 91 -3.99 5.62 -10.04
C ALA A 91 -4.70 5.59 -11.40
N SER A 92 -4.35 6.50 -12.31
CA SER A 92 -4.87 6.47 -13.67
C SER A 92 -4.57 5.09 -14.22
N SER A 93 -5.65 4.32 -14.45
CA SER A 93 -5.59 3.12 -15.25
C SER A 93 -5.20 3.57 -16.65
N ASN A 94 -3.89 3.60 -16.93
CA ASN A 94 -3.40 3.77 -18.27
C ASN A 94 -3.70 2.44 -18.98
N SER A 95 -4.91 2.33 -19.52
CA SER A 95 -5.32 1.30 -20.47
C SER A 95 -5.83 1.97 -21.72
#